data_AF-A0A0H5RU40-F1
#
_entry.id   AF-A0A0H5RU40-F1
#
_cell.length_a   1.000
_cell.length_b   1.000
_cell.length_c   1.000
_cell.angle_alpha   90.00
_cell.angle_beta   90.00
_cell.angle_gamma   90.00
#
_symmetry.space_group_name_H-M   'P 1'
#
loop_
_entity.id
_entity.type
_entity.pdbx_description
1 polymer ?
#
loop_
_entity_poly.entity_id
_entity_poly.type
_entity_poly.pdbx_seq_one_letter_code
_entity_poly.pdbx_strand_id
1 'polypeptide(L)'
;MDSKQCLCIACVDDGQRDANDPVVRRMLDDVERHGHHCVGIGPTKPEEPPPYVFTAGLWHTHRQPELAIYGVGDFGLMTRVLNTVVAEARSAGRALVPQARFSGVLGLRDTEPDDYWVKLMPIHSSWCPSQFGMALHFNAANPVDFLQVVWPDGAGRYPGEPGFDEYFADRQPMMWLPIRDHPPSVWLPPGVPAPDRISETWEVNRMGAWGVDAYGNDTAADWANDFDDTPLEGRVAFLEHTFAKAHDTDFLDNRECEQVIAAAAAVVALMPGGTPLDTAMGPETLDEEPRIVVTEELRNRAVAALREVVRPDSEWSLLWADSDLEASAHATVTQLITELEPYGDWTPHRRLETALPACLRDPAIALEALRGIVDFDAVQAFTVERFIKRHDWGPALYQEVAVLDGERLILWMGDDVRADDDPDPGTPQFESGLRVIPRSWIYDISIDENFRIDNGRRILYGAEVCITLGINDHAKRTRGTKKTEFYPAELKFSKSIHDGGPEHIARLVEFGRAATKMLHA
;
A
#
# COMPACT_ATOMS: atom_id res chain seq x y z
N MET A 1 -23.31 -8.03 16.30
CA MET A 1 -24.40 -7.02 16.22
C MET A 1 -25.61 -7.66 15.55
N ASP A 2 -26.81 -7.35 16.00
CA ASP A 2 -28.06 -7.93 15.48
C ASP A 2 -28.20 -7.61 13.99
N SER A 3 -28.30 -8.63 13.13
CA SER A 3 -28.26 -8.54 11.64
C SER A 3 -29.49 -7.84 11.02
N LYS A 4 -30.19 -7.02 11.80
CA LYS A 4 -31.48 -6.41 11.48
C LYS A 4 -31.44 -4.89 11.41
N GLN A 5 -30.50 -4.22 12.07
CA GLN A 5 -30.40 -2.77 12.03
C GLN A 5 -29.72 -2.32 10.74
N CYS A 6 -30.41 -1.47 9.98
CA CYS A 6 -29.89 -0.85 8.78
C CYS A 6 -29.05 0.37 9.17
N LEU A 7 -27.79 0.40 8.74
CA LEU A 7 -26.85 1.49 9.05
C LEU A 7 -26.70 2.49 7.90
N CYS A 8 -27.65 2.54 6.98
CA CYS A 8 -27.58 3.42 5.81
C CYS A 8 -27.88 4.86 6.23
N ILE A 9 -27.52 5.82 5.38
CA ILE A 9 -27.75 7.25 5.62
C ILE A 9 -29.25 7.59 5.81
N ALA A 10 -30.16 6.77 5.29
CA ALA A 10 -31.61 6.91 5.51
C ALA A 10 -32.09 6.47 6.92
N CYS A 11 -31.34 5.61 7.61
CA CYS A 11 -31.72 5.03 8.90
C CYS A 11 -30.96 5.63 10.08
N VAL A 12 -29.66 5.85 9.92
CA VAL A 12 -28.81 6.50 10.92
C VAL A 12 -28.61 7.95 10.49
N ASP A 13 -28.79 8.87 11.43
CA ASP A 13 -28.51 10.30 11.20
C ASP A 13 -27.17 10.60 11.87
N ASP A 14 -26.12 10.65 11.06
CA ASP A 14 -24.75 10.94 11.46
C ASP A 14 -24.37 12.41 11.19
N GLY A 15 -25.34 13.25 10.83
CA GLY A 15 -25.13 14.65 10.44
C GLY A 15 -24.91 14.86 8.93
N GLN A 16 -24.81 13.80 8.12
CA GLN A 16 -24.69 13.90 6.66
C GLN A 16 -26.02 14.26 5.96
N ARG A 17 -27.17 14.11 6.64
CA ARG A 17 -28.50 14.42 6.08
C ARG A 17 -28.72 15.91 5.81
N ASP A 18 -28.11 16.77 6.63
CA ASP A 18 -28.33 18.21 6.61
C ASP A 18 -27.33 18.97 5.71
N ALA A 19 -26.30 18.30 5.18
CA ALA A 19 -25.30 18.87 4.27
C ALA A 19 -25.85 19.19 2.85
N ASN A 20 -27.08 18.75 2.54
CA ASN A 20 -27.91 19.20 1.41
C ASN A 20 -27.26 19.24 0.01
N ASP A 21 -26.69 18.12 -0.44
CA ASP A 21 -26.52 17.85 -1.87
C ASP A 21 -27.89 17.45 -2.51
N PRO A 22 -28.38 18.17 -3.53
CA PRO A 22 -29.59 17.81 -4.27
C PRO A 22 -29.60 16.37 -4.82
N VAL A 23 -28.43 15.79 -5.12
CA VAL A 23 -28.27 14.41 -5.60
C VAL A 23 -28.61 13.41 -4.50
N VAL A 24 -28.07 13.60 -3.28
CA VAL A 24 -28.34 12.73 -2.12
C VAL A 24 -29.81 12.80 -1.73
N ARG A 25 -30.42 14.00 -1.73
CA ARG A 25 -31.85 14.15 -1.43
C ARG A 25 -32.72 13.40 -2.43
N ARG A 26 -32.40 13.49 -3.72
CA ARG A 26 -33.13 12.75 -4.76
C ARG A 26 -32.98 11.23 -4.60
N MET A 27 -31.79 10.76 -4.27
CA MET A 27 -31.54 9.35 -3.99
C MET A 27 -32.37 8.87 -2.79
N LEU A 28 -32.40 9.61 -1.68
CA LEU A 28 -33.24 9.30 -0.52
C LEU A 28 -34.73 9.25 -0.88
N ASP A 29 -35.24 10.25 -1.60
CA ASP A 29 -36.63 10.33 -2.08
C ASP A 29 -37.00 9.11 -2.96
N ASP A 30 -36.11 8.74 -3.87
CA ASP A 30 -36.34 7.62 -4.79
C ASP A 30 -36.30 6.27 -4.06
N VAL A 31 -35.37 6.10 -3.09
CA VAL A 31 -35.34 4.91 -2.24
C VAL A 31 -36.60 4.79 -1.39
N GLU A 32 -37.09 5.89 -0.81
CA GLU A 32 -38.33 5.90 -0.03
C GLU A 32 -39.55 5.52 -0.89
N ARG A 33 -39.66 6.09 -2.11
CA ARG A 33 -40.82 5.90 -2.98
C ARG A 33 -40.82 4.59 -3.75
N HIS A 34 -39.64 4.13 -4.16
CA HIS A 34 -39.50 3.03 -5.13
C HIS A 34 -38.78 1.81 -4.55
N GLY A 35 -38.09 1.96 -3.41
CA GLY A 35 -37.32 0.92 -2.74
C GLY A 35 -35.86 0.85 -3.15
N HIS A 36 -35.47 1.60 -4.18
CA HIS A 36 -34.09 1.79 -4.62
C HIS A 36 -34.02 2.96 -5.59
N HIS A 37 -32.83 3.53 -5.75
CA HIS A 37 -32.50 4.53 -6.74
C HIS A 37 -31.54 3.95 -7.78
N CYS A 38 -31.67 4.32 -9.05
CA CYS A 38 -30.74 3.91 -10.11
C CYS A 38 -29.80 5.06 -10.49
N VAL A 39 -28.50 4.85 -10.31
CA VAL A 39 -27.45 5.80 -10.63
C VAL A 39 -26.84 5.42 -11.99
N GLY A 40 -26.84 6.37 -12.93
CA GLY A 40 -26.25 6.17 -14.25
C GLY A 40 -24.92 6.90 -14.39
N ILE A 41 -23.89 6.16 -14.79
CA ILE A 41 -22.56 6.67 -15.09
C ILE A 41 -22.28 6.45 -16.57
N GLY A 42 -21.79 7.47 -17.27
CA GLY A 42 -21.49 7.34 -18.69
C GLY A 42 -20.40 8.26 -19.16
N PRO A 43 -19.93 8.02 -20.39
CA PRO A 43 -18.77 8.71 -20.93
C PRO A 43 -19.06 10.20 -21.10
N THR A 44 -18.18 11.02 -20.56
CA THR A 44 -18.08 12.45 -20.84
C THR A 44 -17.25 12.73 -22.09
N LYS A 45 -16.42 11.76 -22.51
CA LYS A 45 -15.57 11.80 -23.71
C LYS A 45 -15.66 10.51 -24.52
N PRO A 46 -15.44 10.54 -25.85
CA PRO A 46 -15.55 9.36 -26.73
C PRO A 46 -14.64 8.18 -26.38
N GLU A 47 -13.50 8.45 -25.74
CA GLU A 47 -12.50 7.47 -25.31
C GLU A 47 -12.82 6.77 -23.99
N GLU A 48 -13.85 7.21 -23.27
CA GLU A 48 -14.28 6.61 -22.00
C GLU A 48 -15.13 5.34 -22.23
N PRO A 49 -15.19 4.44 -21.23
CA PRO A 49 -15.95 3.20 -21.35
C PRO A 49 -17.44 3.44 -21.62
N PRO A 50 -18.15 2.44 -22.19
CA PRO A 50 -19.60 2.48 -22.32
C PRO A 50 -20.32 2.83 -21.02
N PRO A 51 -21.55 3.37 -21.06
CA PRO A 51 -22.28 3.71 -19.85
C PRO A 51 -22.71 2.46 -19.07
N TYR A 52 -22.88 2.63 -17.77
CA TYR A 52 -23.41 1.63 -16.84
C TYR A 52 -24.41 2.26 -15.86
N VAL A 53 -25.24 1.42 -15.26
CA VAL A 53 -26.23 1.82 -14.25
C VAL A 53 -26.14 0.85 -13.08
N PHE A 54 -26.23 1.35 -11.85
CA PHE A 54 -26.32 0.52 -10.66
C PHE A 54 -27.41 1.01 -9.70
N THR A 55 -27.83 0.14 -8.79
CA THR A 55 -28.82 0.48 -7.75
C THR A 55 -28.16 0.93 -6.46
N ALA A 56 -28.86 1.78 -5.71
CA ALA A 56 -28.60 2.10 -4.32
C ALA A 56 -29.89 1.97 -3.52
N GLY A 57 -29.86 1.25 -2.39
CA GLY A 57 -30.97 1.10 -1.46
C GLY A 57 -31.71 -0.24 -1.51
N LEU A 58 -31.33 -1.17 -2.39
CA LEU A 58 -31.95 -2.50 -2.41
C LEU A 58 -31.70 -3.26 -1.10
N TRP A 59 -30.51 -3.10 -0.52
CA TRP A 59 -30.23 -3.68 0.79
C TRP A 59 -31.13 -3.06 1.87
N HIS A 60 -31.28 -1.74 1.86
CA HIS A 60 -32.10 -0.99 2.82
C HIS A 60 -33.57 -1.45 2.79
N THR A 61 -34.20 -1.49 1.62
CA THR A 61 -35.64 -1.76 1.51
C THR A 61 -35.97 -3.25 1.41
N HIS A 62 -35.11 -4.05 0.78
CA HIS A 62 -35.43 -5.44 0.41
C HIS A 62 -34.45 -6.48 0.96
N ARG A 63 -33.36 -6.06 1.60
CA ARG A 63 -32.25 -6.93 2.03
C ARG A 63 -31.76 -7.81 0.89
N GLN A 64 -31.66 -7.21 -0.29
CA GLN A 64 -31.11 -7.83 -1.49
C GLN A 64 -29.78 -7.16 -1.86
N PRO A 65 -28.89 -7.87 -2.57
CA PRO A 65 -27.72 -7.26 -3.21
C PRO A 65 -28.09 -6.09 -4.12
N GLU A 66 -27.19 -5.13 -4.22
CA GLU A 66 -27.30 -4.09 -5.26
C GLU A 66 -27.02 -4.70 -6.64
N LEU A 67 -27.65 -4.14 -7.67
CA LEU A 67 -27.49 -4.62 -9.04
C LEU A 67 -26.77 -3.59 -9.90
N ALA A 68 -25.94 -4.05 -10.84
CA ALA A 68 -25.33 -3.20 -11.85
C ALA A 68 -25.45 -3.81 -13.26
N ILE A 69 -25.62 -2.98 -14.28
CA ILE A 69 -25.64 -3.39 -15.69
C ILE A 69 -24.78 -2.46 -16.53
N TYR A 70 -24.05 -3.02 -17.49
CA TYR A 70 -23.04 -2.35 -18.29
C TYR A 70 -23.34 -2.48 -19.79
N GLY A 71 -22.96 -1.48 -20.58
CA GLY A 71 -22.70 -1.71 -22.01
C GLY A 71 -23.85 -1.62 -22.99
N VAL A 72 -25.09 -1.53 -22.49
CA VAL A 72 -26.30 -1.52 -23.33
C VAL A 72 -26.45 -0.19 -24.09
N GLY A 73 -25.82 0.89 -23.61
CA GLY A 73 -25.71 2.17 -24.33
C GLY A 73 -26.89 3.14 -24.16
N ASP A 74 -27.96 2.76 -23.45
CA ASP A 74 -29.10 3.62 -23.12
C ASP A 74 -29.41 3.53 -21.61
N PHE A 75 -29.29 4.66 -20.89
CA PHE A 75 -29.56 4.74 -19.46
C PHE A 75 -30.99 4.34 -19.09
N GLY A 76 -31.96 4.73 -19.93
CA GLY A 76 -33.36 4.40 -19.71
C GLY A 76 -33.63 2.90 -19.77
N LEU A 77 -33.06 2.22 -20.76
CA LEU A 77 -33.14 0.78 -20.92
C LEU A 77 -32.44 0.05 -19.78
N MET A 78 -31.20 0.43 -19.43
CA MET A 78 -30.48 -0.17 -18.31
C MET A 78 -31.24 -0.03 -16.99
N THR A 79 -31.79 1.16 -16.71
CA THR A 79 -32.66 1.40 -15.55
C THR A 79 -33.90 0.50 -15.56
N ARG A 80 -34.56 0.35 -16.73
CA ARG A 80 -35.72 -0.55 -16.88
C ARG A 80 -35.35 -2.01 -16.62
N VAL A 81 -34.19 -2.47 -17.10
CA VAL A 81 -33.72 -3.84 -16.86
C VAL A 81 -33.57 -4.10 -15.36
N LEU A 82 -32.83 -3.24 -14.65
CA LEU A 82 -32.63 -3.39 -13.19
C LEU A 82 -33.96 -3.39 -12.45
N ASN A 83 -34.85 -2.45 -12.76
CA ASN A 83 -36.17 -2.37 -12.15
C ASN A 83 -37.04 -3.60 -12.41
N THR A 84 -36.97 -4.17 -13.62
CA THR A 84 -37.76 -5.37 -13.98
C THR A 84 -37.22 -6.61 -13.27
N VAL A 85 -35.89 -6.78 -13.20
CA VAL A 85 -35.26 -7.87 -12.43
C VAL A 85 -35.66 -7.80 -10.96
N VAL A 86 -35.60 -6.61 -10.35
CA VAL A 86 -36.02 -6.40 -8.94
C VAL A 86 -37.52 -6.69 -8.77
N ALA A 87 -38.38 -6.17 -9.65
CA ALA A 87 -39.82 -6.37 -9.57
C ALA A 87 -40.21 -7.85 -9.73
N GLU A 88 -39.59 -8.56 -10.66
CA GLU A 88 -39.82 -9.98 -10.89
C GLU A 88 -39.38 -10.80 -9.66
N ALA A 89 -38.16 -10.61 -9.18
CA ALA A 89 -37.65 -11.29 -7.99
C ALA A 89 -38.55 -11.07 -6.77
N ARG A 90 -39.01 -9.83 -6.57
CA ARG A 90 -39.97 -9.49 -5.50
C ARG A 90 -41.32 -10.17 -5.68
N SER A 91 -41.89 -10.13 -6.88
CA SER A 91 -43.20 -10.75 -7.15
C SER A 91 -43.18 -12.27 -6.95
N ALA A 92 -42.04 -12.91 -7.23
CA ALA A 92 -41.82 -14.34 -7.08
C ALA A 92 -41.32 -14.74 -5.67
N GLY A 93 -41.02 -13.77 -4.80
CA GLY A 93 -40.43 -14.02 -3.47
C GLY A 93 -39.05 -14.67 -3.52
N ARG A 94 -38.26 -14.39 -4.57
CA ARG A 94 -36.94 -14.97 -4.81
C ARG A 94 -35.84 -14.01 -4.38
N ALA A 95 -34.78 -14.56 -3.76
CA ALA A 95 -33.57 -13.80 -3.51
C ALA A 95 -32.77 -13.61 -4.82
N LEU A 96 -32.17 -12.44 -4.97
CA LEU A 96 -31.19 -12.16 -6.01
C LEU A 96 -29.87 -12.82 -5.58
N VAL A 97 -29.51 -13.89 -6.28
CA VAL A 97 -28.32 -14.70 -5.98
C VAL A 97 -27.50 -14.93 -7.25
N PRO A 98 -26.19 -15.20 -7.13
CA PRO A 98 -25.36 -15.57 -8.28
C PRO A 98 -25.97 -16.70 -9.11
N GLN A 99 -25.77 -16.64 -10.43
CA GLN A 99 -26.28 -17.55 -11.44
C GLN A 99 -27.81 -17.53 -11.66
N ALA A 100 -28.58 -16.72 -10.92
CA ALA A 100 -30.00 -16.54 -11.21
C ALA A 100 -30.19 -15.94 -12.62
N ARG A 101 -31.21 -16.40 -13.35
CA ARG A 101 -31.48 -15.99 -14.73
C ARG A 101 -32.88 -15.40 -14.87
N PHE A 102 -32.99 -14.38 -15.71
CA PHE A 102 -34.22 -13.65 -16.00
C PHE A 102 -34.36 -13.49 -17.52
N SER A 103 -35.55 -13.72 -18.07
CA SER A 103 -35.87 -13.50 -19.49
C SER A 103 -36.91 -12.39 -19.64
N GLY A 104 -37.09 -11.85 -20.85
CA GLY A 104 -38.05 -10.77 -21.10
C GLY A 104 -37.68 -9.41 -20.48
N VAL A 105 -36.53 -9.30 -19.81
CA VAL A 105 -36.04 -8.04 -19.20
C VAL A 105 -35.19 -7.21 -20.16
N LEU A 106 -34.50 -7.88 -21.08
CA LEU A 106 -33.66 -7.31 -22.13
C LEU A 106 -33.86 -8.15 -23.40
N GLY A 107 -33.65 -7.57 -24.57
CA GLY A 107 -33.76 -8.29 -25.84
C GLY A 107 -32.78 -7.77 -26.87
N LEU A 108 -32.32 -8.68 -27.73
CA LEU A 108 -31.55 -8.38 -28.93
C LEU A 108 -32.46 -8.41 -30.15
N ARG A 109 -32.17 -7.55 -31.14
CA ARG A 109 -32.89 -7.58 -32.41
C ARG A 109 -32.76 -8.98 -33.04
N ASP A 110 -33.88 -9.50 -33.54
CA ASP A 110 -33.97 -10.83 -34.16
C ASP A 110 -33.81 -12.02 -33.19
N THR A 111 -33.96 -11.79 -31.88
CA THR A 111 -34.12 -12.84 -30.86
C THR A 111 -35.50 -12.70 -30.20
N GLU A 112 -36.23 -13.82 -30.02
CA GLU A 112 -37.49 -13.80 -29.28
C GLU A 112 -37.21 -13.37 -27.81
N PRO A 113 -37.95 -12.39 -27.25
CA PRO A 113 -37.65 -11.84 -25.91
C PRO A 113 -37.59 -12.87 -24.77
N ASP A 114 -38.36 -13.96 -24.89
CA ASP A 114 -38.41 -15.03 -23.88
C ASP A 114 -37.20 -15.99 -23.98
N ASP A 115 -36.47 -15.96 -25.11
CA ASP A 115 -35.27 -16.77 -25.34
C ASP A 115 -33.97 -16.01 -25.02
N TYR A 116 -34.07 -14.73 -24.64
CA TYR A 116 -32.92 -13.90 -24.27
C TYR A 116 -32.80 -13.77 -22.74
N TRP A 117 -31.87 -14.53 -22.17
CA TRP A 117 -31.72 -14.67 -20.71
C TRP A 117 -30.54 -13.87 -20.20
N VAL A 118 -30.80 -12.87 -19.35
CA VAL A 118 -29.73 -12.26 -18.54
C VAL A 118 -29.41 -13.14 -17.33
N LYS A 119 -28.21 -13.02 -16.80
CA LYS A 119 -27.71 -13.81 -15.68
C LYS A 119 -27.07 -12.91 -14.63
N LEU A 120 -27.32 -13.19 -13.35
CA LEU A 120 -26.65 -12.49 -12.26
C LEU A 120 -25.29 -13.13 -12.01
N MET A 121 -24.25 -12.31 -12.01
CA MET A 121 -22.89 -12.71 -11.63
C MET A 121 -22.43 -11.87 -10.44
N PRO A 122 -21.62 -12.41 -9.52
CA PRO A 122 -21.07 -11.61 -8.43
C PRO A 122 -20.21 -10.49 -9.01
N ILE A 123 -20.20 -9.34 -8.35
CA ILE A 123 -19.19 -8.31 -8.59
C ILE A 123 -18.13 -8.46 -7.51
N HIS A 124 -16.89 -8.67 -7.94
CA HIS A 124 -15.76 -8.77 -7.05
C HIS A 124 -15.51 -7.43 -6.33
N SER A 125 -15.17 -7.48 -5.04
CA SER A 125 -15.03 -6.31 -4.18
C SER A 125 -14.02 -5.29 -4.70
N SER A 126 -12.99 -5.72 -5.43
CA SER A 126 -11.99 -4.84 -6.08
C SER A 126 -12.62 -3.77 -6.99
N TRP A 127 -13.81 -4.00 -7.54
CA TRP A 127 -14.49 -3.03 -8.40
C TRP A 127 -15.29 -1.99 -7.62
N CYS A 128 -15.69 -2.29 -6.40
CA CYS A 128 -16.70 -1.52 -5.69
C CYS A 128 -16.27 -0.08 -5.36
N PRO A 129 -15.06 0.18 -4.84
CA PRO A 129 -14.64 1.55 -4.50
C PRO A 129 -14.62 2.49 -5.71
N SER A 130 -14.21 1.99 -6.88
CA SER A 130 -14.09 2.82 -8.09
C SER A 130 -15.41 3.00 -8.84
N GLN A 131 -16.35 2.05 -8.75
CA GLN A 131 -17.56 2.04 -9.58
C GLN A 131 -18.84 2.42 -8.84
N PHE A 132 -18.92 2.21 -7.51
CA PHE A 132 -20.17 2.28 -6.77
C PHE A 132 -20.17 3.30 -5.62
N GLY A 133 -19.35 4.35 -5.71
CA GLY A 133 -19.22 5.35 -4.65
C GLY A 133 -20.56 5.87 -4.10
N MET A 134 -21.56 6.10 -4.95
CA MET A 134 -22.89 6.55 -4.49
C MET A 134 -23.72 5.48 -3.77
N ALA A 135 -23.62 4.21 -4.18
CA ALA A 135 -24.30 3.12 -3.50
C ALA A 135 -23.59 2.76 -2.19
N LEU A 136 -22.26 2.84 -2.16
CA LEU A 136 -21.47 2.69 -0.94
C LEU A 136 -21.77 3.82 0.04
N HIS A 137 -21.80 5.07 -0.42
CA HIS A 137 -22.21 6.22 0.39
C HIS A 137 -23.62 6.04 0.97
N PHE A 138 -24.60 5.63 0.15
CA PHE A 138 -25.95 5.37 0.64
C PHE A 138 -25.98 4.28 1.72
N ASN A 139 -25.35 3.14 1.43
CA ASN A 139 -25.38 1.98 2.31
C ASN A 139 -24.50 2.17 3.55
N ALA A 140 -23.58 3.14 3.52
CA ALA A 140 -22.64 3.47 4.59
C ALA A 140 -22.02 2.18 5.17
N ALA A 141 -22.26 1.92 6.44
CA ALA A 141 -21.74 0.79 7.19
C ALA A 141 -22.41 -0.57 6.89
N ASN A 142 -23.43 -0.64 6.03
CA ASN A 142 -24.05 -1.93 5.74
C ASN A 142 -23.12 -2.81 4.88
N PRO A 143 -22.94 -4.09 5.23
CA PRO A 143 -22.27 -5.05 4.35
C PRO A 143 -23.21 -5.39 3.21
N VAL A 144 -22.92 -4.88 2.01
CA VAL A 144 -23.79 -5.01 0.85
C VAL A 144 -23.04 -5.67 -0.31
N ASP A 145 -23.60 -6.78 -0.78
CA ASP A 145 -23.13 -7.46 -1.98
C ASP A 145 -23.61 -6.74 -3.24
N PHE A 146 -22.83 -6.86 -4.32
CA PHE A 146 -23.18 -6.34 -5.63
C PHE A 146 -23.25 -7.49 -6.65
N LEU A 147 -24.28 -7.50 -7.49
CA LEU A 147 -24.45 -8.45 -8.59
C LEU A 147 -24.53 -7.73 -9.93
N GLN A 148 -23.74 -8.19 -10.89
CA GLN A 148 -23.81 -7.74 -12.28
C GLN A 148 -24.94 -8.48 -13.00
N VAL A 149 -25.80 -7.73 -13.68
CA VAL A 149 -26.74 -8.26 -14.69
C VAL A 149 -25.98 -8.41 -16.01
N VAL A 150 -25.57 -9.64 -16.31
CA VAL A 150 -24.80 -10.00 -17.50
C VAL A 150 -25.74 -10.43 -18.61
N TRP A 151 -25.55 -9.88 -19.81
CA TRP A 151 -26.38 -10.17 -20.98
C TRP A 151 -25.62 -10.97 -22.05
N PRO A 152 -26.25 -11.93 -22.75
CA PRO A 152 -25.58 -12.80 -23.72
C PRO A 152 -25.48 -12.21 -25.13
N ASP A 153 -24.73 -12.85 -26.01
CA ASP A 153 -24.78 -12.59 -27.45
C ASP A 153 -26.08 -13.14 -28.10
N GLY A 154 -26.25 -12.95 -29.40
CA GLY A 154 -27.43 -13.45 -30.14
C GLY A 154 -27.58 -14.98 -30.19
N ALA A 155 -26.54 -15.73 -29.79
CA ALA A 155 -26.59 -17.18 -29.67
C ALA A 155 -26.78 -17.64 -28.21
N GLY A 156 -27.02 -16.72 -27.27
CA GLY A 156 -27.25 -17.02 -25.86
C GLY A 156 -25.99 -17.32 -25.06
N ARG A 157 -24.80 -16.98 -25.58
CA ARG A 157 -23.51 -17.17 -24.90
C ARG A 157 -23.13 -15.92 -24.11
N TYR A 158 -22.46 -16.08 -22.98
CA TYR A 158 -22.05 -14.97 -22.11
C TYR A 158 -20.57 -14.59 -22.31
N PRO A 159 -20.13 -13.39 -21.89
CA PRO A 159 -18.72 -13.01 -21.93
C PRO A 159 -17.83 -14.07 -21.25
N GLY A 160 -16.72 -14.43 -21.91
CA GLY A 160 -15.79 -15.46 -21.47
C GLY A 160 -16.16 -16.90 -21.88
N GLU A 161 -17.35 -17.14 -22.43
CA GLU A 161 -17.73 -18.47 -22.93
C GLU A 161 -17.14 -18.74 -24.33
N PRO A 162 -16.71 -19.98 -24.63
CA PRO A 162 -16.19 -20.33 -25.94
C PRO A 162 -17.17 -19.99 -27.07
N GLY A 163 -16.71 -19.15 -28.00
CA GLY A 163 -17.48 -18.73 -29.16
C GLY A 163 -18.38 -17.51 -28.93
N PHE A 164 -18.32 -16.85 -27.77
CA PHE A 164 -18.98 -15.56 -27.56
C PHE A 164 -18.61 -14.57 -28.68
N ASP A 165 -19.60 -13.87 -29.21
CA ASP A 165 -19.40 -12.93 -30.32
C ASP A 165 -18.49 -11.76 -29.93
N GLU A 166 -17.34 -11.66 -30.62
CA GLU A 166 -16.31 -10.65 -30.39
C GLU A 166 -16.82 -9.21 -30.54
N TYR A 167 -17.91 -8.98 -31.28
CA TYR A 167 -18.53 -7.65 -31.39
C TYR A 167 -18.98 -7.10 -30.04
N PHE A 168 -19.31 -7.97 -29.08
CA PHE A 168 -19.78 -7.60 -27.75
C PHE A 168 -18.69 -7.71 -26.67
N ALA A 169 -17.46 -8.14 -27.01
CA ALA A 169 -16.41 -8.45 -26.02
C ALA A 169 -16.04 -7.27 -25.12
N ASP A 170 -15.97 -6.05 -25.67
CA ASP A 170 -15.63 -4.84 -24.91
C ASP A 170 -16.85 -4.07 -24.38
N ARG A 171 -18.06 -4.61 -24.57
CA ARG A 171 -19.29 -3.90 -24.20
C ARG A 171 -19.59 -4.02 -22.72
N GLN A 172 -19.22 -5.11 -22.05
CA GLN A 172 -19.46 -5.27 -20.61
C GLN A 172 -18.24 -5.94 -19.97
N PRO A 173 -17.81 -5.50 -18.77
CA PRO A 173 -16.72 -6.11 -18.05
C PRO A 173 -17.16 -7.44 -17.40
N MET A 174 -16.20 -8.33 -17.15
CA MET A 174 -16.39 -9.55 -16.38
C MET A 174 -16.14 -9.27 -14.91
N MET A 175 -17.09 -8.61 -14.25
CA MET A 175 -16.91 -8.07 -12.89
C MET A 175 -16.76 -9.15 -11.81
N TRP A 176 -17.07 -10.41 -12.13
CA TRP A 176 -16.83 -11.57 -11.27
C TRP A 176 -15.36 -11.98 -11.19
N LEU A 177 -14.52 -11.44 -12.08
CA LEU A 177 -13.07 -11.53 -11.96
C LEU A 177 -12.57 -10.33 -11.16
N PRO A 178 -11.56 -10.49 -10.28
CA PRO A 178 -10.88 -9.35 -9.70
C PRO A 178 -10.23 -8.52 -10.82
N ILE A 179 -10.05 -7.21 -10.59
CA ILE A 179 -9.49 -6.27 -11.58
C ILE A 179 -8.18 -6.79 -12.19
N ARG A 180 -7.31 -7.41 -11.37
CA ARG A 180 -6.01 -7.96 -11.80
C ARG A 180 -6.11 -9.13 -12.79
N ASP A 181 -7.19 -9.91 -12.72
CA ASP A 181 -7.40 -11.11 -13.55
C ASP A 181 -8.36 -10.82 -14.72
N HIS A 182 -8.87 -9.59 -14.81
CA HIS A 182 -9.72 -9.16 -15.90
C HIS A 182 -8.88 -9.03 -17.19
N PRO A 183 -9.32 -9.61 -18.33
CA PRO A 183 -8.62 -9.43 -19.59
C PRO A 183 -8.49 -7.94 -19.97
N PRO A 184 -7.42 -7.54 -20.67
CA PRO A 184 -7.28 -6.19 -21.17
C PRO A 184 -8.54 -5.75 -21.92
N SER A 185 -9.15 -4.65 -21.48
CA SER A 185 -10.37 -4.11 -22.08
C SER A 185 -10.47 -2.62 -21.79
N VAL A 186 -11.43 -1.95 -22.45
CA VAL A 186 -11.71 -0.53 -22.22
C VAL A 186 -12.12 -0.22 -20.77
N TRP A 187 -12.49 -1.23 -19.98
CA TRP A 187 -12.95 -1.08 -18.60
C TRP A 187 -11.81 -1.01 -17.57
N LEU A 188 -10.56 -1.23 -17.99
CA LEU A 188 -9.38 -1.10 -17.15
C LEU A 188 -8.63 0.22 -17.47
N PRO A 189 -8.08 0.93 -16.46
CA PRO A 189 -7.27 2.11 -16.72
C PRO A 189 -6.00 1.79 -17.53
N PRO A 190 -5.49 2.73 -18.36
CA PRO A 190 -4.27 2.51 -19.12
C PRO A 190 -3.08 2.23 -18.18
N GLY A 191 -2.42 1.09 -18.33
CA GLY A 191 -1.22 0.74 -17.57
C GLY A 191 -1.36 -0.41 -16.57
N VAL A 192 -2.53 -1.07 -16.46
CA VAL A 192 -2.68 -2.32 -15.69
C VAL A 192 -2.04 -3.48 -16.47
N PRO A 193 -0.94 -4.11 -15.98
CA PRO A 193 -0.38 -5.30 -16.60
C PRO A 193 -1.25 -6.53 -16.30
N ALA A 194 -1.29 -7.49 -17.23
CA ALA A 194 -1.78 -8.85 -16.97
C ALA A 194 -0.61 -9.82 -16.82
N PRO A 195 -0.86 -10.99 -16.21
CA PRO A 195 -0.75 -11.23 -14.78
C PRO A 195 0.72 -11.37 -14.33
N ASP A 196 1.06 -10.72 -13.21
CA ASP A 196 1.93 -11.25 -12.16
C ASP A 196 1.74 -10.36 -10.91
N ARG A 197 1.26 -10.98 -9.83
CA ARG A 197 1.22 -10.49 -8.43
C ARG A 197 0.54 -9.15 -8.12
N ILE A 198 -0.72 -9.20 -7.70
CA ILE A 198 -1.31 -8.29 -6.69
C ILE A 198 -2.23 -9.14 -5.80
N SER A 199 -2.10 -9.09 -4.46
CA SER A 199 -2.71 -10.03 -3.49
C SER A 199 -4.24 -9.97 -3.39
N GLU A 200 -4.83 -11.13 -3.15
CA GLU A 200 -6.21 -11.32 -2.68
C GLU A 200 -6.26 -11.03 -1.18
N THR A 201 -6.54 -9.80 -0.79
CA THR A 201 -6.85 -9.44 0.61
C THR A 201 -7.89 -8.34 0.63
N TRP A 202 -9.14 -8.67 0.29
CA TRP A 202 -10.30 -7.77 0.46
C TRP A 202 -11.55 -8.49 0.98
N GLU A 203 -11.36 -9.55 1.76
CA GLU A 203 -12.41 -10.11 2.63
C GLU A 203 -11.82 -10.23 4.04
N VAL A 204 -12.11 -9.22 4.88
CA VAL A 204 -12.73 -9.29 6.23
C VAL A 204 -12.52 -7.91 6.87
N ASN A 205 -13.36 -6.92 6.54
CA ASN A 205 -13.37 -5.64 7.25
C ASN A 205 -14.52 -5.60 8.27
N ARG A 206 -14.16 -5.67 9.56
CA ARG A 206 -14.96 -5.03 10.62
C ARG A 206 -14.72 -3.52 10.49
N MET A 207 -15.76 -2.81 10.10
CA MET A 207 -16.08 -1.40 10.42
C MET A 207 -14.97 -0.60 11.13
N GLY A 208 -14.31 0.31 10.41
CA GLY A 208 -13.47 1.36 11.01
C GLY A 208 -12.14 1.60 10.30
N ALA A 209 -11.51 0.56 9.74
CA ALA A 209 -10.20 0.68 9.09
C ALA A 209 -10.25 0.20 7.63
N TRP A 210 -10.02 1.10 6.68
CA TRP A 210 -9.97 0.84 5.25
C TRP A 210 -8.53 0.58 4.77
N GLY A 211 -7.90 -0.47 5.27
CA GLY A 211 -6.54 -0.85 4.87
C GLY A 211 -5.50 -0.57 5.94
N VAL A 212 -4.31 -1.14 5.75
CA VAL A 212 -3.18 -1.06 6.70
C VAL A 212 -2.31 0.17 6.46
N ASP A 213 -2.62 0.98 5.45
CA ASP A 213 -1.88 2.20 5.13
C ASP A 213 -2.39 3.40 5.96
N ALA A 214 -1.57 4.45 6.05
CA ALA A 214 -1.81 5.58 6.93
C ALA A 214 -3.03 6.46 6.57
N TYR A 215 -3.52 6.36 5.33
CA TYR A 215 -4.65 7.17 4.81
C TYR A 215 -5.84 6.31 4.35
N GLY A 216 -5.78 5.02 4.62
CA GLY A 216 -6.83 4.05 4.38
C GLY A 216 -7.89 4.11 5.47
N ASN A 217 -8.37 5.29 5.83
CA ASN A 217 -9.51 5.47 6.73
C ASN A 217 -10.05 6.90 6.60
N ASP A 218 -11.36 7.05 6.82
CA ASP A 218 -12.04 8.35 6.66
C ASP A 218 -11.50 9.39 7.66
N THR A 219 -11.10 8.97 8.85
CA THR A 219 -10.51 9.87 9.86
C THR A 219 -9.22 10.52 9.35
N ALA A 220 -8.36 9.76 8.68
CA ALA A 220 -7.11 10.24 8.11
C ALA A 220 -7.36 11.18 6.92
N ALA A 221 -8.40 10.91 6.13
CA ALA A 221 -8.83 11.78 5.03
C ALA A 221 -9.41 13.11 5.53
N ASP A 222 -10.26 13.08 6.56
CA ASP A 222 -10.76 14.29 7.23
C ASP A 222 -9.58 15.10 7.79
N TRP A 223 -8.62 14.42 8.44
CA TRP A 223 -7.42 15.06 8.96
C TRP A 223 -6.56 15.69 7.85
N ALA A 224 -6.44 15.03 6.69
CA ALA A 224 -5.71 15.55 5.54
C ALA A 224 -6.35 16.84 5.00
N ASN A 225 -7.68 16.87 4.88
CA ASN A 225 -8.41 18.08 4.49
C ASN A 225 -8.19 19.22 5.50
N ASP A 226 -8.29 18.93 6.81
CA ASP A 226 -8.04 19.91 7.87
C ASP A 226 -6.60 20.45 7.82
N PHE A 227 -5.62 19.61 7.47
CA PHE A 227 -4.22 20.03 7.30
C PHE A 227 -4.05 20.94 6.08
N ASP A 228 -4.67 20.60 4.95
CA ASP A 228 -4.59 21.40 3.73
C ASP A 228 -5.27 22.78 3.90
N ASP A 229 -6.42 22.83 4.58
CA ASP A 229 -7.13 24.05 4.95
C ASP A 229 -6.36 24.93 5.95
N THR A 230 -5.38 24.35 6.66
CA THR A 230 -4.54 25.08 7.62
C THR A 230 -3.49 25.92 6.87
N PRO A 231 -3.42 27.25 7.11
CA PRO A 231 -2.40 28.12 6.52
C PRO A 231 -0.98 27.65 6.86
N LEU A 232 -0.02 27.88 5.96
CA LEU A 232 1.35 27.39 6.09
C LEU A 232 2.00 27.72 7.45
N GLU A 233 1.79 28.94 7.97
CA GLU A 233 2.29 29.38 9.28
C GLU A 233 1.72 28.58 10.47
N GLY A 234 0.57 27.93 10.32
CA GLY A 234 -0.10 27.14 11.35
C GLY A 234 0.16 25.64 11.27
N ARG A 235 0.68 25.12 10.15
CA ARG A 235 0.81 23.67 9.89
C ARG A 235 1.70 22.95 10.89
N VAL A 236 2.79 23.58 11.35
CA VAL A 236 3.65 22.98 12.39
C VAL A 236 2.87 22.84 13.69
N ALA A 237 2.16 23.89 14.13
CA ALA A 237 1.35 23.85 15.35
C ALA A 237 0.20 22.84 15.25
N PHE A 238 -0.39 22.67 14.07
CA PHE A 238 -1.41 21.66 13.79
C PHE A 238 -0.88 20.22 13.96
N LEU A 239 0.31 19.93 13.42
CA LEU A 239 0.99 18.65 13.61
C LEU A 239 1.32 18.41 15.09
N GLU A 240 1.91 19.40 15.75
CA GLU A 240 2.24 19.32 17.18
C GLU A 240 1.01 19.08 18.05
N HIS A 241 -0.10 19.75 17.74
CA HIS A 241 -1.38 19.54 18.43
C HIS A 241 -1.93 18.14 18.18
N THR A 242 -1.83 17.63 16.95
CA THR A 242 -2.26 16.26 16.63
C THR A 242 -1.47 15.23 17.45
N PHE A 243 -0.14 15.36 17.55
CA PHE A 243 0.67 14.46 18.36
C PHE A 243 0.41 14.58 19.86
N ALA A 244 0.07 15.78 20.36
CA ALA A 244 -0.23 15.97 21.78
C ALA A 244 -1.47 15.18 22.24
N LYS A 245 -2.46 14.98 21.36
CA LYS A 245 -3.68 14.20 21.68
C LYS A 245 -3.36 12.78 22.15
N ALA A 246 -2.28 12.18 21.66
CA ALA A 246 -1.84 10.84 22.07
C ALA A 246 -1.47 10.73 23.57
N HIS A 247 -1.24 11.87 24.24
CA HIS A 247 -0.77 11.93 25.62
C HIS A 247 -1.78 12.57 26.60
N ASP A 248 -2.86 13.17 26.10
CA ASP A 248 -3.79 13.99 26.88
C ASP A 248 -5.01 13.21 27.42
N THR A 249 -5.00 11.87 27.32
CA THR A 249 -6.12 11.01 27.70
C THR A 249 -5.67 9.76 28.47
N ASP A 250 -6.55 9.27 29.36
CA ASP A 250 -6.37 7.98 30.06
C ASP A 250 -6.70 6.79 29.15
N PHE A 251 -7.39 7.03 28.02
CA PHE A 251 -7.74 6.03 27.01
C PHE A 251 -7.67 6.68 25.62
N LEU A 252 -6.76 6.18 24.78
CA LEU A 252 -6.53 6.70 23.44
C LEU A 252 -7.51 6.08 22.46
N ASP A 253 -8.42 6.90 21.93
CA ASP A 253 -9.47 6.45 21.02
C ASP A 253 -8.95 6.21 19.59
N ASN A 254 -9.69 5.43 18.81
CA ASN A 254 -9.25 5.03 17.47
C ASN A 254 -9.13 6.23 16.52
N ARG A 255 -9.98 7.26 16.70
CA ARG A 255 -9.95 8.45 15.84
C ARG A 255 -8.66 9.22 16.09
N GLU A 256 -8.26 9.41 17.33
CA GLU A 256 -7.01 10.06 17.72
C GLU A 256 -5.80 9.25 17.22
N CYS A 257 -5.84 7.91 17.34
CA CYS A 257 -4.81 7.03 16.78
C CYS A 257 -4.65 7.20 15.27
N GLU A 258 -5.74 7.18 14.51
CA GLU A 258 -5.73 7.34 13.05
C GLU A 258 -5.18 8.71 12.63
N GLN A 259 -5.57 9.78 13.33
CA GLN A 259 -5.02 11.13 13.09
C GLN A 259 -3.52 11.20 13.37
N VAL A 260 -3.03 10.54 14.43
CA VAL A 260 -1.60 10.50 14.77
C VAL A 260 -0.81 9.74 13.69
N ILE A 261 -1.33 8.61 13.21
CA ILE A 261 -0.71 7.82 12.12
C ILE A 261 -0.64 8.65 10.84
N ALA A 262 -1.73 9.32 10.45
CA ALA A 262 -1.78 10.19 9.29
C ALA A 262 -0.78 11.37 9.40
N ALA A 263 -0.77 12.04 10.56
CA ALA A 263 0.17 13.13 10.82
C ALA A 263 1.64 12.70 10.75
N ALA A 264 1.96 11.51 11.28
CA ALA A 264 3.29 10.94 11.18
C ALA A 264 3.70 10.65 9.73
N ALA A 265 2.79 10.08 8.93
CA ALA A 265 3.04 9.82 7.51
C ALA A 265 3.27 11.11 6.71
N ALA A 266 2.52 12.18 7.00
CA ALA A 266 2.77 13.50 6.42
C ALA A 266 4.16 14.04 6.80
N VAL A 267 4.58 13.91 8.07
CA VAL A 267 5.92 14.34 8.51
C VAL A 267 7.01 13.56 7.77
N VAL A 268 6.86 12.25 7.60
CA VAL A 268 7.76 11.41 6.80
C VAL A 268 7.85 11.94 5.37
N ALA A 269 6.72 12.20 4.70
CA ALA A 269 6.70 12.68 3.32
C ALA A 269 7.38 14.05 3.15
N LEU A 270 7.31 14.89 4.18
CA LEU A 270 7.97 16.21 4.20
C LEU A 270 9.48 16.14 4.50
N MET A 271 10.00 14.99 4.95
CA MET A 271 11.43 14.84 5.20
C MET A 271 12.22 14.74 3.89
N PRO A 272 13.46 15.27 3.84
CA PRO A 272 14.33 15.07 2.69
C PRO A 272 14.57 13.58 2.41
N GLY A 273 14.16 13.10 1.23
CA GLY A 273 14.27 11.68 0.86
C GLY A 273 13.25 10.77 1.56
N GLY A 274 12.26 11.34 2.25
CA GLY A 274 11.13 10.61 2.79
C GLY A 274 10.25 10.00 1.70
N THR A 275 9.45 9.03 2.09
CA THR A 275 8.51 8.34 1.19
C THR A 275 7.42 9.31 0.74
N PRO A 276 7.27 9.60 -0.57
CA PRO A 276 6.16 10.40 -1.07
C PRO A 276 4.83 9.71 -0.79
N LEU A 277 3.81 10.50 -0.46
CA LEU A 277 2.45 9.98 -0.32
C LEU A 277 1.81 9.87 -1.70
N ASP A 278 1.59 8.63 -2.15
CA ASP A 278 0.90 8.32 -3.40
C ASP A 278 -0.51 7.82 -3.09
N THR A 279 -1.35 8.71 -2.55
CA THR A 279 -2.75 8.42 -2.21
C THR A 279 -3.61 9.66 -2.41
N ALA A 280 -4.77 9.47 -3.03
CA ALA A 280 -5.76 10.54 -3.24
C ALA A 280 -6.45 10.98 -1.94
N MET A 281 -6.24 10.24 -0.84
CA MET A 281 -6.86 10.52 0.48
C MET A 281 -5.89 11.22 1.45
N GLY A 282 -4.64 11.46 1.01
CA GLY A 282 -3.64 12.20 1.78
C GLY A 282 -3.68 13.70 1.49
N PRO A 283 -2.89 14.52 2.22
CA PRO A 283 -2.91 15.96 2.02
C PRO A 283 -2.31 16.33 0.66
N GLU A 284 -3.05 17.10 -0.12
CA GLU A 284 -2.71 17.47 -1.49
C GLU A 284 -1.58 18.52 -1.55
N THR A 285 -1.39 19.27 -0.46
CA THR A 285 -0.50 20.44 -0.45
C THR A 285 0.92 20.16 0.05
N LEU A 286 1.31 18.90 0.28
CA LEU A 286 2.63 18.56 0.84
C LEU A 286 3.80 18.84 -0.10
N ASP A 287 3.55 18.75 -1.41
CA ASP A 287 4.56 19.01 -2.45
C ASP A 287 4.60 20.50 -2.89
N GLU A 288 3.70 21.33 -2.37
CA GLU A 288 3.62 22.75 -2.71
C GLU A 288 4.69 23.58 -1.99
N GLU A 289 5.37 24.48 -2.72
CA GLU A 289 6.32 25.42 -2.12
C GLU A 289 5.63 26.75 -1.76
N PRO A 290 5.89 27.34 -0.57
CA PRO A 290 6.92 26.93 0.41
C PRO A 290 6.45 25.79 1.34
N ARG A 291 7.35 24.84 1.61
CA ARG A 291 7.09 23.74 2.55
C ARG A 291 7.48 24.05 4.00
N ILE A 292 6.84 23.39 4.95
CA ILE A 292 7.29 23.40 6.35
C ILE A 292 8.63 22.66 6.48
N VAL A 293 9.48 23.12 7.39
CA VAL A 293 10.74 22.44 7.70
C VAL A 293 10.51 21.46 8.85
N VAL A 294 10.70 20.17 8.58
CA VAL A 294 10.62 19.13 9.61
C VAL A 294 11.83 19.22 10.53
N THR A 295 11.61 19.53 11.80
CA THR A 295 12.65 19.60 12.84
C THR A 295 12.82 18.25 13.55
N GLU A 296 13.97 18.04 14.18
CA GLU A 296 14.19 16.85 15.02
C GLU A 296 13.20 16.76 16.18
N GLU A 297 12.82 17.91 16.77
CA GLU A 297 11.83 17.98 17.83
C GLU A 297 10.44 17.50 17.35
N LEU A 298 10.01 17.92 16.15
CA LEU A 298 8.74 17.48 15.57
C LEU A 298 8.74 15.97 15.32
N ARG A 299 9.83 15.41 14.79
CA ARG A 299 9.98 13.96 14.60
C ARG A 299 9.91 13.20 15.93
N ASN A 300 10.62 13.68 16.95
CA ASN A 300 10.63 13.05 18.28
C ASN A 300 9.23 13.02 18.91
N ARG A 301 8.42 14.08 18.69
CA ARG A 301 7.01 14.11 19.12
C ARG A 301 6.15 13.11 18.35
N ALA A 302 6.33 13.01 17.03
CA ALA A 302 5.64 12.03 16.21
C ALA A 302 5.94 10.59 16.66
N VAL A 303 7.23 10.25 16.91
CA VAL A 303 7.64 8.94 17.44
C VAL A 303 7.02 8.66 18.81
N ALA A 304 7.02 9.64 19.72
CA ALA A 304 6.42 9.47 21.04
C ALA A 304 4.91 9.19 20.94
N ALA A 305 4.20 9.90 20.06
CA ALA A 305 2.77 9.70 19.84
C ALA A 305 2.46 8.33 19.23
N LEU A 306 3.19 7.92 18.17
CA LEU A 306 3.01 6.59 17.56
C LEU A 306 3.28 5.45 18.54
N ARG A 307 4.21 5.64 19.49
CA ARG A 307 4.47 4.66 20.56
C ARG A 307 3.30 4.49 21.51
N GLU A 308 2.51 5.55 21.75
CA GLU A 308 1.26 5.41 22.51
C GLU A 308 0.17 4.72 21.66
N VAL A 309 0.11 4.98 20.36
CA VAL A 309 -0.84 4.32 19.43
C VAL A 309 -0.68 2.80 19.42
N VAL A 310 0.56 2.28 19.36
CA VAL A 310 0.81 0.82 19.30
C VAL A 310 0.76 0.11 20.65
N ARG A 311 0.35 0.80 21.72
CA ARG A 311 0.24 0.15 23.03
C ARG A 311 -0.91 -0.87 23.00
N PRO A 312 -0.77 -2.02 23.68
CA PRO A 312 -1.81 -3.05 23.69
C PRO A 312 -3.17 -2.59 24.25
N ASP A 313 -3.20 -1.49 25.02
CA ASP A 313 -4.38 -0.92 25.65
C ASP A 313 -5.00 0.25 24.87
N SER A 314 -4.44 0.65 23.73
CA SER A 314 -5.06 1.65 22.83
C SER A 314 -6.28 1.05 22.12
N GLU A 315 -7.28 1.87 21.80
CA GLU A 315 -8.45 1.39 21.06
C GLU A 315 -8.05 0.84 19.67
N TRP A 316 -7.07 1.47 19.02
CA TRP A 316 -6.54 1.04 17.73
C TRP A 316 -5.96 -0.38 17.80
N SER A 317 -5.05 -0.66 18.75
CA SER A 317 -4.49 -2.01 18.90
C SER A 317 -5.55 -3.04 19.28
N LEU A 318 -6.53 -2.68 20.11
CA LEU A 318 -7.64 -3.57 20.45
C LEU A 318 -8.54 -3.90 19.24
N LEU A 319 -8.75 -2.94 18.34
CA LEU A 319 -9.50 -3.17 17.10
C LEU A 319 -8.75 -4.08 16.13
N TRP A 320 -7.42 -3.93 16.03
CA TRP A 320 -6.59 -4.75 15.14
C TRP A 320 -6.32 -6.17 15.68
N ALA A 321 -6.25 -6.36 17.00
CA ALA A 321 -5.92 -7.64 17.66
C ALA A 321 -6.83 -8.83 17.27
N ASP A 322 -8.04 -8.53 16.78
CA ASP A 322 -9.02 -9.52 16.35
C ASP A 322 -9.04 -9.73 14.81
N SER A 323 -8.11 -9.10 14.08
CA SER A 323 -8.08 -9.10 12.62
C SER A 323 -6.91 -9.89 12.06
N ASP A 324 -7.12 -10.51 10.89
CA ASP A 324 -6.06 -11.24 10.16
C ASP A 324 -4.97 -10.31 9.60
N LEU A 325 -5.11 -9.00 9.79
CA LEU A 325 -4.21 -7.95 9.31
C LEU A 325 -3.46 -7.25 10.45
N GLU A 326 -3.61 -7.69 11.70
CA GLU A 326 -2.94 -7.10 12.88
C GLU A 326 -1.45 -6.87 12.65
N ALA A 327 -0.74 -7.91 12.20
CA ALA A 327 0.69 -7.86 11.94
C ALA A 327 1.05 -6.82 10.87
N SER A 328 0.22 -6.69 9.82
CA SER A 328 0.43 -5.72 8.75
C SER A 328 0.15 -4.28 9.21
N ALA A 329 -0.90 -4.06 10.00
CA ALA A 329 -1.20 -2.74 10.56
C ALA A 329 -0.11 -2.27 11.53
N HIS A 330 0.33 -3.14 12.44
CA HIS A 330 1.43 -2.86 13.37
C HIS A 330 2.76 -2.62 12.63
N ALA A 331 3.01 -3.33 11.53
CA ALA A 331 4.18 -3.12 10.69
C ALA A 331 4.18 -1.72 10.06
N THR A 332 3.05 -1.21 9.58
CA THR A 332 2.96 0.16 9.04
C THR A 332 3.34 1.21 10.09
N VAL A 333 2.80 1.12 11.31
CA VAL A 333 3.13 2.09 12.36
C VAL A 333 4.59 1.95 12.80
N THR A 334 5.10 0.72 12.86
CA THR A 334 6.51 0.45 13.16
C THR A 334 7.44 1.05 12.10
N GLN A 335 7.04 0.98 10.83
CA GLN A 335 7.77 1.59 9.72
C GLN A 335 7.78 3.12 9.82
N LEU A 336 6.66 3.76 10.17
CA LEU A 336 6.62 5.20 10.41
C LEU A 336 7.52 5.62 11.58
N ILE A 337 7.49 4.90 12.71
CA ILE A 337 8.40 5.14 13.84
C ILE A 337 9.86 5.07 13.36
N THR A 338 10.17 4.03 12.58
CA THR A 338 11.49 3.77 12.03
C THR A 338 11.96 4.90 11.10
N GLU A 339 11.10 5.41 10.23
CA GLU A 339 11.42 6.51 9.30
C GLU A 339 11.56 7.86 10.02
N LEU A 340 10.81 8.07 11.10
CA LEU A 340 10.83 9.30 11.89
C LEU A 340 11.98 9.36 12.90
N GLU A 341 12.39 8.22 13.46
CA GLU A 341 13.44 8.19 14.46
C GLU A 341 14.76 8.73 13.88
N PRO A 342 15.35 9.78 14.49
CA PRO A 342 16.67 10.22 14.11
C PRO A 342 17.66 9.07 14.28
N TYR A 343 18.43 8.78 13.23
CA TYR A 343 19.52 7.82 13.29
C TYR A 343 20.48 8.24 14.41
N GLY A 344 20.73 7.36 15.38
CA GLY A 344 21.82 7.61 16.33
C GLY A 344 23.16 7.51 15.61
N ASP A 345 24.08 8.39 16.00
CA ASP A 345 25.41 8.44 15.43
C ASP A 345 26.23 7.24 15.93
N TRP A 346 26.48 6.26 15.04
CA TRP A 346 27.31 5.10 15.35
C TRP A 346 28.81 5.42 15.30
N THR A 347 29.19 6.54 14.71
CA THR A 347 30.60 6.85 14.42
C THR A 347 31.50 7.05 15.64
N PRO A 348 31.01 7.45 16.84
CA PRO A 348 31.84 7.47 18.05
C PRO A 348 32.13 6.06 18.57
N HIS A 349 31.29 5.09 18.23
CA HIS A 349 31.36 3.73 18.74
C HIS A 349 32.39 2.90 17.95
N ARG A 350 33.36 2.33 18.66
CA ARG A 350 34.44 1.52 18.07
C ARG A 350 34.17 0.01 18.11
N ARG A 351 33.11 -0.40 18.82
CA ARG A 351 32.71 -1.80 19.01
C ARG A 351 31.32 -2.01 18.45
N LEU A 352 31.10 -3.15 17.80
CA LEU A 352 29.82 -3.50 17.17
C LEU A 352 28.67 -3.46 18.19
N GLU A 353 28.91 -3.94 19.41
CA GLU A 353 27.90 -4.03 20.48
C GLU A 353 27.39 -2.67 20.94
N THR A 354 28.14 -1.61 20.67
CA THR A 354 27.74 -0.23 20.99
C THR A 354 27.35 0.57 19.76
N ALA A 355 27.91 0.24 18.58
CA ALA A 355 27.63 0.93 17.33
C ALA A 355 26.30 0.51 16.71
N LEU A 356 26.01 -0.79 16.67
CA LEU A 356 24.80 -1.30 16.03
C LEU A 356 23.52 -0.84 16.74
N PRO A 357 23.41 -0.87 18.08
CA PRO A 357 22.23 -0.33 18.76
C PRO A 357 22.03 1.17 18.62
N ALA A 358 23.07 1.93 18.24
CA ALA A 358 22.92 3.35 18.00
C ALA A 358 22.25 3.65 16.65
N CYS A 359 22.39 2.77 15.65
CA CYS A 359 22.00 3.10 14.27
C CYS A 359 20.95 2.15 13.66
N LEU A 360 20.94 0.88 14.06
CA LEU A 360 20.03 -0.14 13.50
C LEU A 360 18.70 -0.21 14.27
N ARG A 361 17.59 -0.51 13.58
CA ARG A 361 16.32 -0.89 14.19
C ARG A 361 16.40 -2.26 14.86
N ASP A 362 17.07 -3.21 14.19
CA ASP A 362 17.20 -4.62 14.60
C ASP A 362 18.63 -5.01 15.05
N PRO A 363 19.25 -4.31 16.02
CA PRO A 363 20.64 -4.54 16.39
C PRO A 363 20.85 -5.90 17.06
N ALA A 364 19.84 -6.42 17.77
CA ALA A 364 19.94 -7.71 18.45
C ALA A 364 20.13 -8.86 17.45
N ILE A 365 19.37 -8.86 16.36
CA ILE A 365 19.45 -9.87 15.30
C ILE A 365 20.82 -9.79 14.60
N ALA A 366 21.25 -8.57 14.24
CA ALA A 366 22.56 -8.35 13.63
C ALA A 366 23.71 -8.82 14.53
N LEU A 367 23.68 -8.47 15.82
CA LEU A 367 24.71 -8.87 16.78
C LEU A 367 24.73 -10.37 17.00
N GLU A 368 23.58 -11.03 17.10
CA GLU A 368 23.50 -12.48 17.23
C GLU A 368 24.10 -13.20 16.00
N ALA A 369 23.70 -12.79 14.80
CA ALA A 369 24.22 -13.34 13.55
C ALA A 369 25.73 -13.15 13.42
N LEU A 370 26.24 -11.95 13.70
CA LEU A 370 27.67 -11.64 13.60
C LEU A 370 28.50 -12.36 14.67
N ARG A 371 28.02 -12.48 15.92
CA ARG A 371 28.73 -13.22 16.99
C ARG A 371 28.97 -14.68 16.65
N GLY A 372 28.09 -15.29 15.85
CA GLY A 372 28.25 -16.67 15.44
C GLY A 372 29.48 -16.93 14.57
N ILE A 373 30.05 -15.89 13.93
CA ILE A 373 31.03 -16.04 12.85
C ILE A 373 32.25 -15.13 13.01
N VAL A 374 32.13 -14.02 13.72
CA VAL A 374 33.19 -13.03 13.95
C VAL A 374 33.48 -12.93 15.43
N ASP A 375 34.76 -13.03 15.80
CA ASP A 375 35.22 -12.59 17.10
C ASP A 375 35.23 -11.05 17.12
N PHE A 376 34.40 -10.46 17.97
CA PHE A 376 34.21 -9.01 18.02
C PHE A 376 35.47 -8.26 18.45
N ASP A 377 36.36 -8.90 19.21
CA ASP A 377 37.66 -8.33 19.56
C ASP A 377 38.65 -8.34 18.39
N ALA A 378 38.40 -9.17 17.36
CA ALA A 378 39.22 -9.24 16.13
C ALA A 378 38.76 -8.27 15.03
N VAL A 379 37.64 -7.55 15.23
CA VAL A 379 37.13 -6.60 14.25
C VAL A 379 38.10 -5.43 14.08
N GLN A 380 38.61 -5.26 12.87
CA GLN A 380 39.56 -4.19 12.52
C GLN A 380 38.85 -2.90 12.10
N ALA A 381 37.77 -3.05 11.32
CA ALA A 381 36.94 -1.95 10.88
C ALA A 381 35.55 -2.47 10.51
N PHE A 382 34.57 -1.58 10.55
CA PHE A 382 33.23 -1.85 10.06
C PHE A 382 32.59 -0.55 9.56
N THR A 383 31.63 -0.69 8.65
CA THR A 383 30.71 0.38 8.25
C THR A 383 29.27 -0.10 8.42
N VAL A 384 28.37 0.84 8.67
CA VAL A 384 26.95 0.60 8.87
C VAL A 384 26.17 1.41 7.84
N GLU A 385 25.35 0.71 7.08
CA GLU A 385 24.41 1.28 6.12
C GLU A 385 22.99 1.07 6.63
N ARG A 386 22.18 2.12 6.54
CA ARG A 386 20.76 2.07 6.82
C ARG A 386 20.09 3.03 5.86
N PHE A 387 19.23 2.52 4.99
CA PHE A 387 18.55 3.33 3.98
C PHE A 387 17.23 2.70 3.59
N ILE A 388 16.39 3.48 2.91
CA ILE A 388 15.13 2.99 2.36
C ILE A 388 15.41 2.37 1.00
N LYS A 389 15.17 1.06 0.90
CA LYS A 389 15.26 0.30 -0.34
C LYS A 389 13.89 0.24 -0.98
N ARG A 390 13.82 0.49 -2.30
CA ARG A 390 12.57 0.35 -3.06
C ARG A 390 12.41 -1.10 -3.51
N HIS A 391 11.34 -1.72 -3.06
CA HIS A 391 10.85 -3.00 -3.56
C HIS A 391 9.62 -2.77 -4.46
N ASP A 392 9.20 -3.80 -5.16
CA ASP A 392 8.03 -3.75 -6.06
C ASP A 392 6.72 -3.44 -5.31
N TRP A 393 6.66 -3.76 -4.01
CA TRP A 393 5.53 -3.50 -3.12
C TRP A 393 5.64 -2.18 -2.34
N GLY A 394 6.75 -1.45 -2.49
CA GLY A 394 6.95 -0.18 -1.81
C GLY A 394 8.35 0.00 -1.21
N PRO A 395 8.59 1.18 -0.60
CA PRO A 395 9.80 1.42 0.18
C PRO A 395 9.82 0.57 1.45
N ALA A 396 10.99 0.08 1.82
CA ALA A 396 11.21 -0.71 3.01
C ALA A 396 12.55 -0.38 3.64
N LEU A 397 12.70 -0.63 4.95
CA LEU A 397 13.98 -0.43 5.59
C LEU A 397 14.97 -1.52 5.17
N TYR A 398 16.11 -1.08 4.66
CA TYR A 398 17.28 -1.91 4.48
C TYR A 398 18.38 -1.49 5.45
N GLN A 399 19.02 -2.49 6.05
CA GLN A 399 20.13 -2.33 6.98
C GLN A 399 21.27 -3.25 6.58
N GLU A 400 22.49 -2.77 6.67
CA GLU A 400 23.65 -3.57 6.37
C GLU A 400 24.83 -3.21 7.27
N VAL A 401 25.58 -4.23 7.66
CA VAL A 401 26.81 -4.08 8.42
C VAL A 401 27.91 -4.82 7.68
N ALA A 402 28.91 -4.09 7.23
CA ALA A 402 30.11 -4.66 6.64
C ALA A 402 31.24 -4.66 7.68
N VAL A 403 31.80 -5.82 7.95
CA VAL A 403 32.81 -6.06 8.99
C VAL A 403 34.06 -6.66 8.36
N LEU A 404 35.22 -6.12 8.75
CA LEU A 404 36.53 -6.67 8.43
C LEU A 404 37.17 -7.24 9.69
N ASP A 405 37.45 -8.53 9.69
CA ASP A 405 38.18 -9.21 10.78
C ASP A 405 39.68 -9.40 10.47
N GLY A 406 40.12 -8.97 9.28
CA GLY A 406 41.48 -9.08 8.77
C GLY A 406 41.68 -10.14 7.70
N GLU A 407 40.88 -11.21 7.71
CA GLU A 407 40.97 -12.32 6.75
C GLU A 407 39.73 -12.41 5.84
N ARG A 408 38.63 -11.84 6.30
CA ARG A 408 37.31 -11.94 5.66
C ARG A 408 36.60 -10.59 5.69
N LEU A 409 35.80 -10.36 4.65
CA LEU A 409 34.74 -9.37 4.65
C LEU A 409 33.44 -10.10 5.00
N ILE A 410 32.80 -9.71 6.10
CA ILE A 410 31.50 -10.25 6.52
C ILE A 410 30.45 -9.18 6.30
N LEU A 411 29.38 -9.52 5.60
CA LEU A 411 28.20 -8.68 5.45
C LEU A 411 27.06 -9.32 6.22
N TRP A 412 26.43 -8.55 7.09
CA TRP A 412 25.08 -8.83 7.56
C TRP A 412 24.13 -7.88 6.85
N MET A 413 22.99 -8.40 6.38
CA MET A 413 21.97 -7.64 5.67
C MET A 413 20.63 -7.95 6.33
N GLY A 414 19.91 -6.91 6.73
CA GLY A 414 18.54 -6.97 7.23
C GLY A 414 17.64 -6.24 6.24
N ASP A 415 16.61 -6.92 5.74
CA ASP A 415 15.66 -6.34 4.79
C ASP A 415 14.24 -6.66 5.26
N ASP A 416 13.39 -5.64 5.31
CA ASP A 416 11.96 -5.89 5.40
C ASP A 416 11.50 -6.44 4.05
N VAL A 417 10.86 -7.60 4.09
CA VAL A 417 10.34 -8.29 2.92
C VAL A 417 8.88 -8.68 3.17
N ARG A 418 8.21 -9.14 2.13
CA ARG A 418 6.84 -9.65 2.21
C ARG A 418 6.89 -11.15 1.91
N ALA A 419 6.19 -11.94 2.72
CA ALA A 419 6.14 -13.39 2.56
C ALA A 419 5.65 -13.75 1.15
N ASP A 420 6.41 -14.59 0.45
CA ASP A 420 6.06 -15.08 -0.88
C ASP A 420 5.27 -16.41 -0.84
N ASP A 421 5.18 -17.05 0.34
CA ASP A 421 4.69 -18.42 0.55
C ASP A 421 3.29 -18.48 1.22
N ASP A 422 2.48 -19.49 0.87
CA ASP A 422 1.17 -19.87 1.47
C ASP A 422 1.37 -20.43 2.89
N PRO A 423 0.58 -20.04 3.91
CA PRO A 423 -0.80 -19.54 3.79
C PRO A 423 -1.01 -18.04 3.77
N ASP A 424 -0.02 -17.23 4.14
CA ASP A 424 -0.22 -15.79 4.36
C ASP A 424 0.70 -14.92 3.47
N PRO A 425 0.55 -14.99 2.13
CA PRO A 425 1.35 -14.20 1.21
C PRO A 425 1.13 -12.70 1.44
N GLY A 426 2.21 -11.93 1.41
CA GLY A 426 2.17 -10.50 1.74
C GLY A 426 2.32 -10.18 3.22
N THR A 427 2.47 -11.17 4.11
CA THR A 427 2.78 -10.91 5.52
C THR A 427 4.14 -10.20 5.65
N PRO A 428 4.26 -9.11 6.44
CA PRO A 428 5.55 -8.50 6.71
C PRO A 428 6.49 -9.51 7.34
N GLN A 429 7.68 -9.64 6.78
CA GLN A 429 8.75 -10.49 7.27
C GLN A 429 10.03 -9.68 7.35
N PHE A 430 10.94 -10.13 8.20
CA PHE A 430 12.29 -9.59 8.27
C PHE A 430 13.27 -10.66 7.80
N GLU A 431 13.92 -10.42 6.67
CA GLU A 431 14.98 -11.28 6.16
C GLU A 431 16.32 -10.85 6.77
N SER A 432 16.97 -11.77 7.49
CA SER A 432 18.34 -11.59 8.00
C SER A 432 19.30 -12.47 7.21
N GLY A 433 19.98 -11.87 6.24
CA GLY A 433 21.02 -12.50 5.43
C GLY A 433 22.41 -12.31 6.02
N LEU A 434 23.30 -13.29 5.79
CA LEU A 434 24.70 -13.17 6.10
C LEU A 434 25.57 -13.71 4.96
N ARG A 435 26.60 -12.94 4.59
CA ARG A 435 27.57 -13.31 3.58
C ARG A 435 28.98 -13.21 4.12
N VAL A 436 29.75 -14.29 3.97
CA VAL A 436 31.17 -14.32 4.34
C VAL A 436 32.00 -14.40 3.06
N ILE A 437 32.80 -13.38 2.82
CA ILE A 437 33.63 -13.23 1.63
C ILE A 437 35.09 -13.41 2.04
N PRO A 438 35.74 -14.49 1.59
CA PRO A 438 37.15 -14.68 1.87
C PRO A 438 37.96 -13.63 1.12
N ARG A 439 39.04 -13.15 1.72
CA ARG A 439 39.98 -12.22 1.10
C ARG A 439 40.40 -12.63 -0.32
N SER A 440 40.57 -13.93 -0.59
CA SER A 440 40.95 -14.43 -1.92
C SER A 440 39.97 -14.12 -3.05
N TRP A 441 38.75 -13.67 -2.73
CA TRP A 441 37.73 -13.31 -3.71
C TRP A 441 37.66 -11.80 -3.95
N ILE A 442 38.42 -11.00 -3.20
CA ILE A 442 38.47 -9.54 -3.36
C ILE A 442 39.60 -9.21 -4.34
N TYR A 443 39.25 -8.62 -5.47
CA TYR A 443 40.19 -8.35 -6.57
C TYR A 443 40.63 -6.89 -6.64
N ASP A 444 39.70 -5.98 -6.35
CA ASP A 444 39.95 -4.55 -6.44
C ASP A 444 39.17 -3.82 -5.35
N ILE A 445 39.76 -2.74 -4.85
CA ILE A 445 39.16 -1.87 -3.84
C ILE A 445 39.45 -0.42 -4.24
N SER A 446 38.41 0.37 -4.50
CA SER A 446 38.52 1.81 -4.74
C SER A 446 38.00 2.61 -3.54
N ILE A 447 38.58 3.79 -3.34
CA ILE A 447 38.12 4.79 -2.38
C ILE A 447 38.09 6.12 -3.12
N ASP A 448 36.90 6.67 -3.31
CA ASP A 448 36.67 7.91 -4.04
C ASP A 448 36.15 8.99 -3.08
N GLU A 449 37.00 9.98 -2.77
CA GLU A 449 36.67 11.09 -1.87
C GLU A 449 36.26 12.34 -2.67
N ASN A 450 35.02 12.81 -2.45
CA ASN A 450 34.43 13.96 -3.13
C ASN A 450 34.53 15.23 -2.27
N PHE A 451 35.06 16.32 -2.82
CA PHE A 451 35.22 17.60 -2.13
C PHE A 451 34.41 18.71 -2.79
N ARG A 452 33.75 19.56 -1.98
CA ARG A 452 33.09 20.79 -2.43
C ARG A 452 33.88 22.01 -1.96
N ILE A 453 33.85 23.09 -2.73
CA ILE A 453 34.40 24.39 -2.30
C ILE A 453 33.33 25.15 -1.55
N ASP A 454 33.62 25.52 -0.31
CA ASP A 454 32.81 26.42 0.51
C ASP A 454 33.70 27.49 1.15
N ASN A 455 33.32 28.76 1.01
CA ASN A 455 34.12 29.92 1.46
C ASN A 455 35.61 29.86 1.09
N GLY A 456 35.92 29.37 -0.12
CA GLY A 456 37.30 29.24 -0.62
C GLY A 456 38.11 28.09 -0.02
N ARG A 457 37.50 27.23 0.81
CA ARG A 457 38.11 26.02 1.38
C ARG A 457 37.48 24.77 0.77
N ARG A 458 38.28 23.71 0.60
CA ARG A 458 37.75 22.38 0.25
C ARG A 458 37.21 21.73 1.51
N ILE A 459 35.97 21.30 1.46
CA ILE A 459 35.30 20.54 2.50
C ILE A 459 34.97 19.17 1.92
N LEU A 460 35.29 18.11 2.68
CA LEU A 460 34.93 16.75 2.32
C LEU A 460 33.40 16.63 2.30
N TYR A 461 32.86 16.30 1.13
CA TYR A 461 31.42 16.29 0.85
C TYR A 461 30.84 14.87 0.89
N GLY A 462 31.63 13.88 0.49
CA GLY A 462 31.26 12.47 0.57
C GLY A 462 32.42 11.55 0.20
N ALA A 463 32.23 10.26 0.42
CA ALA A 463 33.15 9.22 -0.02
C ALA A 463 32.37 8.00 -0.51
N GLU A 464 32.94 7.28 -1.48
CA GLU A 464 32.47 5.98 -1.94
C GLU A 464 33.62 4.96 -1.79
N VAL A 465 33.31 3.77 -1.29
CA VAL A 465 34.20 2.61 -1.28
C VAL A 465 33.57 1.52 -2.12
N CYS A 466 34.26 1.10 -3.17
CA CYS A 466 33.83 -0.02 -4.01
C CYS A 466 34.75 -1.22 -3.79
N ILE A 467 34.19 -2.40 -3.57
CA ILE A 467 34.92 -3.67 -3.43
C ILE A 467 34.46 -4.61 -4.53
N THR A 468 35.39 -4.97 -5.44
CA THR A 468 35.11 -5.89 -6.54
C THR A 468 35.42 -7.32 -6.14
N LEU A 469 34.42 -8.19 -6.30
CA LEU A 469 34.45 -9.61 -5.97
C LEU A 469 34.47 -10.47 -7.24
N GLY A 470 35.15 -11.62 -7.19
CA GLY A 470 34.97 -12.66 -8.20
C GLY A 470 34.02 -13.75 -7.72
N ILE A 471 32.87 -13.88 -8.37
CA ILE A 471 31.91 -14.94 -8.10
C ILE A 471 32.12 -16.07 -9.12
N ASN A 472 32.27 -17.29 -8.62
CA ASN A 472 32.28 -18.49 -9.44
C ASN A 472 30.82 -18.94 -9.64
N ASP A 473 30.28 -18.84 -10.86
CA ASP A 473 29.00 -19.49 -11.15
C ASP A 473 29.21 -21.01 -11.35
N HIS A 474 28.27 -21.81 -10.88
CA HIS A 474 28.34 -23.27 -10.95
C HIS A 474 28.48 -23.70 -12.42
N ALA A 475 29.59 -24.37 -12.74
CA ALA A 475 29.96 -24.73 -14.10
C ALA A 475 28.82 -25.40 -14.87
N LYS A 476 28.23 -24.70 -15.86
CA LYS A 476 27.36 -25.32 -16.86
C LYS A 476 28.19 -26.36 -17.61
N ARG A 477 27.84 -27.64 -17.44
CA ARG A 477 28.52 -28.76 -18.10
C ARG A 477 28.09 -28.83 -19.56
N THR A 478 28.56 -27.90 -20.40
CA THR A 478 28.44 -28.03 -21.85
C THR A 478 29.42 -29.08 -22.35
N ARG A 479 28.93 -29.92 -23.27
CA ARG A 479 29.56 -31.11 -23.85
C ARG A 479 31.09 -30.96 -24.04
N GLY A 480 31.88 -31.50 -23.09
CA GLY A 480 33.32 -31.78 -23.26
C GLY A 480 34.33 -30.82 -22.60
N THR A 481 33.97 -29.60 -22.21
CA THR A 481 34.89 -28.67 -21.52
C THR A 481 34.18 -27.97 -20.36
N LYS A 482 34.66 -28.18 -19.14
CA LYS A 482 34.26 -27.34 -18.00
C LYS A 482 34.84 -25.94 -18.23
N LYS A 483 34.01 -24.97 -18.62
CA LYS A 483 34.33 -23.56 -18.47
C LYS A 483 33.62 -23.06 -17.22
N THR A 484 34.39 -22.65 -16.22
CA THR A 484 33.89 -21.80 -15.15
C THR A 484 33.91 -20.38 -15.69
N GLU A 485 32.75 -19.75 -15.79
CA GLU A 485 32.67 -18.32 -16.09
C GLU A 485 32.78 -17.55 -14.78
N PHE A 486 33.69 -16.59 -14.73
CA PHE A 486 33.87 -15.69 -13.60
C PHE A 486 33.02 -14.45 -13.85
N TYR A 487 32.14 -14.13 -12.91
CA TYR A 487 31.36 -12.89 -12.95
C TYR A 487 31.87 -11.95 -11.86
N PRO A 488 32.29 -10.72 -12.21
CA PRO A 488 32.59 -9.72 -11.20
C PRO A 488 31.29 -9.22 -10.55
N ALA A 489 31.29 -9.06 -9.23
CA ALA A 489 30.22 -8.38 -8.50
C ALA A 489 30.84 -7.25 -7.67
N GLU A 490 30.15 -6.11 -7.59
CA GLU A 490 30.62 -4.93 -6.86
C GLU A 490 29.80 -4.76 -5.57
N LEU A 491 30.48 -4.50 -4.46
CA LEU A 491 29.87 -3.99 -3.24
C LEU A 491 30.23 -2.52 -3.12
N LYS A 492 29.21 -1.66 -2.95
CA LYS A 492 29.38 -0.20 -2.88
C LYS A 492 28.87 0.32 -1.55
N PHE A 493 29.71 1.11 -0.90
CA PHE A 493 29.41 1.78 0.35
C PHE A 493 29.64 3.27 0.14
N SER A 494 28.70 4.11 0.56
CA SER A 494 28.81 5.56 0.33
C SER A 494 28.28 6.35 1.51
N LYS A 495 28.99 7.42 1.87
CA LYS A 495 28.55 8.40 2.89
C LYS A 495 28.70 9.81 2.37
N SER A 496 27.83 10.71 2.81
CA SER A 496 27.85 12.12 2.40
C SER A 496 27.55 13.06 3.56
N ILE A 497 27.74 14.37 3.35
CA ILE A 497 27.38 15.37 4.34
C ILE A 497 25.88 15.37 4.70
N HIS A 498 25.04 14.83 3.80
CA HIS A 498 23.60 14.67 4.01
C HIS A 498 23.24 13.32 4.66
N ASP A 499 24.17 12.38 4.67
CA ASP A 499 24.01 11.02 5.20
C ASP A 499 24.95 10.81 6.40
N GLY A 500 24.58 11.42 7.53
CA GLY A 500 25.31 11.32 8.81
C GLY A 500 26.49 12.29 8.99
N GLY A 501 26.87 13.05 7.96
CA GLY A 501 27.82 14.14 8.09
C GLY A 501 29.30 13.72 8.05
N PRO A 502 30.22 14.64 8.41
CA PRO A 502 31.66 14.44 8.22
C PRO A 502 32.26 13.22 8.92
N GLU A 503 31.75 12.86 10.10
CA GLU A 503 32.26 11.71 10.88
C GLU A 503 31.89 10.38 10.22
N HIS A 504 30.70 10.28 9.62
CA HIS A 504 30.29 9.10 8.84
C HIS A 504 31.21 8.91 7.63
N ILE A 505 31.52 9.99 6.91
CA ILE A 505 32.46 9.95 5.79
C ILE A 505 33.85 9.49 6.25
N ALA A 506 34.34 10.03 7.38
CA ALA A 506 35.64 9.64 7.93
C ALA A 506 35.69 8.15 8.29
N ARG A 507 34.63 7.61 8.92
CA ARG A 507 34.53 6.18 9.26
C ARG A 507 34.48 5.28 8.03
N LEU A 508 33.78 5.69 6.97
CA LEU A 508 33.77 4.95 5.71
C LEU A 508 35.17 4.92 5.06
N VAL A 509 35.88 6.05 5.06
CA VAL A 509 37.26 6.12 4.55
C VAL A 509 38.21 5.25 5.40
N GLU A 510 38.05 5.23 6.72
CA GLU A 510 38.79 4.30 7.60
C GLU A 510 38.52 2.84 7.25
N PHE A 511 37.26 2.48 7.01
CA PHE A 511 36.86 1.15 6.56
C PHE A 511 37.51 0.78 5.22
N GLY A 512 37.43 1.67 4.22
CA GLY A 512 38.07 1.45 2.91
C GLY A 512 39.58 1.24 3.03
N ARG A 513 40.26 2.06 3.83
CA ARG A 513 41.72 1.91 4.08
C ARG A 513 42.06 0.60 4.78
N ALA A 514 41.21 0.11 5.69
CA ALA A 514 41.37 -1.20 6.30
C ALA A 514 41.16 -2.32 5.26
N ALA A 515 40.16 -2.20 4.40
CA ALA A 515 39.90 -3.14 3.31
C ALA A 515 41.10 -3.25 2.37
N THR A 516 41.72 -2.13 1.96
CA THR A 516 42.90 -2.13 1.08
C THR A 516 44.07 -2.92 1.69
N LYS A 517 44.24 -2.93 3.02
CA LYS A 517 45.32 -3.70 3.67
C LYS A 517 45.13 -5.21 3.50
N MET A 518 43.91 -5.69 3.27
CA MET A 518 43.65 -7.10 2.99
C MET A 518 44.22 -7.55 1.64
N LEU A 519 44.43 -6.64 0.68
CA LEU A 519 45.04 -7.00 -0.61
C LEU A 519 46.54 -7.29 -0.51
N HIS A 520 47.21 -6.78 0.53
CA HIS A 520 48.67 -6.66 0.57
C HIS A 520 49.41 -7.59 1.55
N ALA A 521 48.75 -8.57 2.18
CA ALA A 521 49.37 -9.44 3.19
C ALA A 521 49.82 -10.81 2.69
#